data_AF-A0A2P8N8R6-F1
#
_entry.id   AF-A0A2P8N8R6-F1
#
_cell.length_a   1.000
_cell.length_b   1.000
_cell.length_c   1.000
_cell.angle_alpha   90.00
_cell.angle_beta   90.00
_cell.angle_gamma   90.00
#
_symmetry.space_group_name_H-M   'P 1'
#
loop_
_entity.id
_entity.type
_entity.pdbx_description
1 polymer ?
#
loop_
_entity_poly.entity_id
_entity_poly.type
_entity_poly.pdbx_seq_one_letter_code
_entity_poly.pdbx_strand_id
1 'polypeptide(L)'
;MIGFRPKNVRVRESLPDDMRDYLIKCDPWFEYLENYRHAVSHRIPVYIPPATLNEKDAEEYRRIEDEIGKAIRERDFELWGALMAKQRALGTFKPVMMHSYGESARPVTVHGQMICDMATVVEIGENLLKVLPDP
;
A
#
# COMPACT_ATOMS: atom_id res chain seq x y z
N MET A 1 3.16 3.24 -16.90
CA MET A 1 3.40 1.94 -17.58
C MET A 1 4.66 1.34 -16.97
N ILE A 2 4.66 0.06 -16.58
CA ILE A 2 5.88 -0.63 -16.11
C ILE A 2 6.47 -1.38 -17.31
N GLY A 3 7.70 -1.06 -17.71
CA GLY A 3 8.30 -1.42 -19.00
C GLY A 3 8.77 -2.87 -19.14
N PHE A 4 9.17 -3.51 -18.03
CA PHE A 4 9.64 -4.90 -18.06
C PHE A 4 8.58 -5.93 -17.73
N ARG A 5 7.28 -5.63 -17.71
CA ARG A 5 6.22 -6.62 -17.46
C ARG A 5 6.10 -7.69 -18.55
N PRO A 6 5.47 -8.85 -18.26
CA PRO A 6 5.23 -9.92 -19.24
C PRO A 6 4.55 -9.43 -20.53
N LYS A 7 3.63 -8.47 -20.42
CA LYS A 7 2.91 -7.90 -21.56
C LYS A 7 3.76 -7.06 -22.52
N ASN A 8 4.96 -6.62 -22.13
CA ASN A 8 5.86 -5.87 -23.00
C ASN A 8 6.79 -6.84 -23.76
N VAL A 9 6.16 -7.74 -24.52
CA VAL A 9 6.80 -8.89 -25.19
C VAL A 9 8.01 -8.45 -26.01
N ARG A 10 7.86 -7.43 -26.85
CA ARG A 10 8.94 -6.91 -27.72
C ARG A 10 10.22 -6.54 -26.96
N VAL A 11 10.09 -5.95 -25.77
CA VAL A 11 11.24 -5.56 -24.95
C VAL A 11 11.85 -6.79 -24.27
N ARG A 12 11.01 -7.67 -23.70
CA ARG A 12 11.50 -8.89 -23.05
C ARG A 12 12.21 -9.82 -24.04
N GLU A 13 11.66 -10.02 -25.23
CA GLU A 13 12.24 -10.88 -26.26
C GLU A 13 13.56 -10.34 -26.82
N SER A 14 13.81 -9.03 -26.73
CA SER A 14 15.10 -8.45 -27.11
C SER A 14 16.23 -8.69 -26.09
N LEU A 15 15.91 -9.20 -24.89
CA LEU A 15 16.89 -9.49 -23.84
C LEU A 15 17.36 -10.95 -23.91
N PRO A 16 18.60 -11.24 -23.49
CA PRO A 16 19.12 -12.61 -23.41
C PRO A 16 18.35 -13.46 -22.38
N ASP A 17 18.47 -14.79 -22.53
CA ASP A 17 17.68 -15.77 -21.76
C ASP A 17 17.84 -15.61 -20.25
N ASP A 18 19.07 -15.39 -19.76
CA ASP A 18 19.37 -15.20 -18.34
C ASP A 18 18.68 -13.98 -17.73
N MET A 19 18.64 -12.86 -18.45
CA MET A 19 17.92 -11.66 -18.05
C MET A 19 16.41 -11.88 -18.09
N ARG A 20 15.88 -12.61 -19.08
CA ARG A 20 14.45 -12.95 -19.12
C ARG A 20 14.05 -13.83 -17.94
N ASP A 21 14.86 -14.83 -17.61
CA ASP A 21 14.64 -15.71 -16.46
C ASP A 21 14.66 -14.94 -15.14
N TYR A 22 15.56 -13.96 -15.02
CA TYR A 22 15.56 -13.05 -13.89
C TYR A 22 14.28 -12.19 -13.82
N LEU A 23 13.86 -11.60 -14.94
CA LEU A 23 12.62 -10.81 -14.99
C LEU A 23 11.36 -11.61 -14.66
N ILE A 24 11.32 -12.91 -14.96
CA ILE A 24 10.24 -13.81 -14.54
C ILE A 24 10.17 -13.90 -13.02
N LYS A 25 11.30 -13.96 -12.32
CA LYS A 25 11.33 -13.95 -10.84
C LYS A 25 10.81 -12.63 -10.27
N CYS A 26 10.94 -11.53 -11.01
CA CYS A 26 10.41 -10.22 -10.64
C CYS A 26 8.91 -10.03 -10.95
N ASP A 27 8.25 -10.96 -11.64
CA ASP A 27 6.84 -10.81 -12.04
C ASP A 27 5.87 -10.52 -10.86
N PRO A 28 5.97 -11.21 -9.71
CA PRO A 28 5.15 -10.89 -8.55
C PRO A 28 5.34 -9.45 -8.04
N TRP A 29 6.56 -8.93 -8.11
CA TRP A 29 6.87 -7.55 -7.73
C TRP A 29 6.26 -6.54 -8.71
N PHE A 30 6.31 -6.83 -10.01
CA PHE A 30 5.66 -5.99 -11.02
C PHE A 30 4.13 -5.96 -10.87
N GLU A 31 3.51 -7.08 -10.51
CA GLU A 31 2.07 -7.16 -10.24
C GLU A 31 1.68 -6.33 -9.01
N TYR A 32 2.43 -6.47 -7.91
CA TYR A 32 2.29 -5.65 -6.71
C TYR A 32 2.37 -4.15 -7.03
N LEU A 33 3.40 -3.72 -7.76
CA LEU A 33 3.58 -2.31 -8.14
C LEU A 33 2.46 -1.81 -9.07
N GLU A 34 1.96 -2.65 -9.98
CA GLU A 34 0.86 -2.27 -10.87
C GLU A 34 -0.41 -1.96 -10.07
N ASN A 35 -0.76 -2.81 -9.10
CA ASN A 35 -1.93 -2.63 -8.25
C ASN A 35 -1.86 -1.32 -7.45
N TYR A 36 -0.72 -1.07 -6.80
CA TYR A 36 -0.49 0.17 -6.04
C TYR A 36 -0.49 1.40 -6.96
N ARG A 37 0.22 1.36 -8.09
CA ARG A 37 0.28 2.48 -9.03
C ARG A 37 -1.11 2.84 -9.54
N HIS A 38 -1.91 1.86 -9.98
CA HIS A 38 -3.24 2.13 -10.53
C HIS A 38 -4.18 2.71 -9.48
N ALA A 39 -4.13 2.21 -8.25
CA ALA A 39 -4.94 2.77 -7.17
C ALA A 39 -4.57 4.22 -6.84
N VAL A 40 -3.27 4.51 -6.73
CA VAL A 40 -2.76 5.85 -6.40
C VAL A 40 -2.97 6.84 -7.54
N SER A 41 -2.78 6.41 -8.79
CA SER A 41 -2.88 7.30 -9.96
C SER A 41 -4.32 7.74 -10.25
N HIS A 42 -5.32 6.99 -9.80
CA HIS A 42 -6.70 7.18 -10.23
C HIS A 42 -7.70 7.43 -9.10
N ARG A 43 -7.38 7.13 -7.84
CA ARG A 43 -8.42 7.05 -6.78
C ARG A 43 -8.03 7.68 -5.46
N ILE A 44 -6.98 7.18 -4.80
CA ILE A 44 -6.68 7.55 -3.40
C ILE A 44 -5.18 7.85 -3.27
N PRO A 45 -4.79 9.06 -2.85
CA PRO A 45 -3.40 9.36 -2.53
C PRO A 45 -2.84 8.40 -1.49
N VAL A 46 -1.54 8.07 -1.57
CA VAL A 46 -0.89 7.30 -0.51
C VAL A 46 -0.95 8.10 0.78
N TYR A 47 -1.56 7.54 1.82
CA TYR A 47 -1.58 8.10 3.16
C TYR A 47 -1.23 7.02 4.18
N ILE A 48 -0.66 7.44 5.32
CA ILE A 48 -0.40 6.58 6.47
C ILE A 48 -1.49 6.88 7.50
N PRO A 49 -2.36 5.91 7.85
CA PRO A 49 -3.39 6.12 8.85
C PRO A 49 -2.77 6.51 10.20
N PRO A 50 -3.41 7.41 10.99
CA PRO A 50 -2.91 7.79 12.30
C PRO A 50 -2.97 6.63 13.31
N ALA A 51 -3.86 5.66 13.10
CA ALA A 51 -3.98 4.46 13.92
C ALA A 51 -4.49 3.27 13.09
N THR A 52 -4.06 2.07 13.49
CA THR A 52 -4.63 0.79 13.06
C THR A 52 -5.39 0.19 14.23
N LEU A 53 -6.63 -0.24 13.99
CA LEU A 53 -7.48 -0.89 14.98
C LEU A 53 -7.28 -2.40 14.92
N ASN A 54 -7.12 -3.04 16.08
CA ASN A 54 -7.31 -4.49 16.21
C ASN A 54 -8.82 -4.80 16.27
N GLU A 55 -9.21 -6.07 16.33
CA GLU A 55 -10.62 -6.47 16.36
C GLU A 55 -11.40 -5.83 17.53
N LYS A 56 -10.82 -5.85 18.73
CA LYS A 56 -11.41 -5.26 19.94
C LYS A 56 -11.57 -3.74 19.81
N ASP A 57 -10.52 -3.05 19.34
CA ASP A 57 -10.56 -1.60 19.13
C ASP A 57 -11.55 -1.24 18.01
N ALA A 58 -11.69 -2.09 17.00
CA ALA A 58 -12.65 -1.88 15.92
C ALA A 58 -14.11 -2.08 16.37
N GLU A 59 -14.37 -3.06 17.25
CA GLU A 59 -15.67 -3.22 17.91
C GLU A 59 -16.01 -2.01 18.77
N GLU A 60 -15.07 -1.58 19.61
CA GLU A 60 -15.26 -0.42 20.48
C GLU A 60 -15.44 0.87 19.67
N TYR A 61 -14.67 1.04 18.58
CA TYR A 61 -14.84 2.16 17.66
C TYR A 61 -16.26 2.22 17.11
N ARG A 62 -16.81 1.09 16.64
CA ARG A 62 -18.19 1.02 16.13
C ARG A 62 -19.22 1.36 17.19
N ARG A 63 -19.04 0.87 18.42
CA ARG A 63 -19.92 1.20 19.54
C ARG A 63 -19.91 2.70 19.85
N ILE A 64 -18.73 3.32 19.86
CA ILE A 64 -18.58 4.75 20.11
C ILE A 64 -19.23 5.58 18.98
N GLU A 65 -19.12 5.18 17.71
CA GLU A 65 -19.82 5.83 16.59
C GLU A 65 -21.35 5.85 16.77
N ASP A 66 -21.93 4.72 17.22
CA ASP A 66 -23.37 4.64 17.51
C ASP A 66 -23.78 5.58 18.64
N GLU A 67 -22.95 5.70 19.68
CA GLU A 67 -23.17 6.63 20.81
C GLU A 67 -23.00 8.09 20.41
N ILE A 68 -22.02 8.41 19.56
CA ILE A 68 -21.84 9.74 18.96
C ILE A 68 -23.10 10.14 18.18
N GLY A 69 -23.64 9.22 17.39
CA GLY A 69 -24.88 9.45 16.64
C GLY A 69 -26.08 9.76 17.54
N LYS A 70 -26.15 9.17 18.75
CA LYS A 70 -27.18 9.49 19.75
C LYS A 70 -26.94 10.86 20.38
N ALA A 71 -25.72 11.14 20.84
CA ALA A 71 -25.36 12.41 21.46
C ALA A 71 -25.64 13.61 20.52
N ILE A 72 -25.35 13.48 19.22
CA ILE A 72 -25.67 14.51 18.22
C ILE A 72 -27.18 14.73 18.10
N ARG A 73 -27.98 13.66 18.04
CA ARG A 73 -29.46 13.76 17.95
C ARG A 73 -30.06 14.44 19.18
N GLU A 74 -29.49 14.18 20.35
CA GLU A 74 -29.92 14.74 21.64
C GLU A 74 -29.32 16.13 21.91
N ARG A 75 -28.40 16.60 21.04
CA ARG A 75 -27.62 17.85 21.20
C ARG A 75 -26.77 17.90 22.47
N ASP A 76 -26.34 16.73 22.96
CA ASP A 76 -25.40 16.63 24.08
C ASP A 76 -23.96 16.76 23.56
N PHE A 77 -23.49 18.00 23.46
CA PHE A 77 -22.17 18.31 22.93
C PHE A 77 -21.03 17.97 23.88
N GLU A 78 -21.29 17.89 25.19
CA GLU A 78 -20.30 17.48 26.18
C GLU A 78 -20.01 15.98 26.06
N LEU A 79 -21.06 15.17 26.00
CA LEU A 79 -20.93 13.73 25.74
C LEU A 79 -20.28 13.48 24.38
N TRP A 80 -20.70 14.23 23.35
CA TRP A 80 -20.08 14.16 22.02
C TRP A 80 -18.56 14.40 22.09
N GLY A 81 -18.12 15.45 22.79
CA GLY A 81 -16.70 15.76 22.95
C GLY A 81 -15.92 14.65 23.67
N ALA A 82 -16.49 14.10 24.74
CA ALA A 82 -15.89 13.00 25.49
C ALA A 82 -15.78 11.71 24.66
N LEU A 83 -16.79 11.38 23.86
CA LEU A 83 -16.79 10.23 22.97
C LEU A 83 -15.77 10.37 21.83
N MET A 84 -15.67 11.55 21.22
CA MET A 84 -14.64 11.85 20.21
C MET A 84 -13.23 11.67 20.76
N ALA A 85 -12.98 12.10 22.01
CA ALA A 85 -11.70 11.91 22.67
C ALA A 85 -11.38 10.43 22.92
N LYS A 86 -12.37 9.64 23.39
CA LYS A 86 -12.22 8.19 23.57
C LYS A 86 -11.94 7.48 22.25
N GLN A 87 -12.67 7.82 21.19
CA GLN A 87 -12.49 7.23 19.87
C GLN A 87 -11.08 7.48 19.32
N ARG A 88 -10.57 8.70 19.44
CA ARG A 88 -9.23 9.07 18.98
C ARG A 88 -8.10 8.38 19.74
N ALA A 89 -8.37 7.91 20.96
CA ALA A 89 -7.41 7.16 21.77
C ALA A 89 -7.34 5.66 21.40
N LEU A 90 -8.22 5.18 20.52
CA LEU A 90 -8.22 3.78 20.08
C LEU A 90 -7.14 3.51 19.04
N GLY A 91 -6.69 2.26 19.03
CA GLY A 91 -5.72 1.76 18.07
C GLY A 91 -4.28 2.11 18.39
N THR A 92 -3.40 1.71 17.48
CA THR A 92 -1.96 1.94 17.58
C THR A 92 -1.43 2.45 16.26
N PHE A 93 -0.49 3.39 16.31
CA PHE A 93 0.18 3.83 15.10
C PHE A 93 1.01 2.67 14.53
N LYS A 94 0.76 2.32 13.27
CA LYS A 94 1.58 1.43 12.46
C LYS A 94 1.87 2.13 11.15
N PRO A 95 3.13 2.27 10.70
CA PRO A 95 3.48 2.96 9.47
C PRO A 95 3.20 2.08 8.25
N VAL A 96 1.93 1.71 8.08
CA VAL A 96 1.45 0.91 6.95
C VAL A 96 0.72 1.82 5.96
N MET A 97 0.92 1.57 4.67
CA MET A 97 0.15 2.18 3.60
C MET A 97 -0.80 1.14 3.01
N MET A 98 -2.01 1.59 2.69
CA MET A 98 -3.00 0.76 2.01
C MET A 98 -3.86 1.62 1.11
N HIS A 99 -4.17 1.11 -0.09
CA HIS A 99 -4.89 1.89 -1.09
C HIS A 99 -6.42 1.67 -1.07
N SER A 100 -6.93 0.63 -0.41
CA SER A 100 -8.38 0.42 -0.23
C SER A 100 -8.68 -0.65 0.82
N TYR A 101 -9.56 -0.35 1.78
CA TYR A 101 -10.09 -1.37 2.71
C TYR A 101 -11.12 -2.30 2.03
N GLY A 102 -11.80 -1.83 0.97
CA GLY A 102 -12.88 -2.58 0.31
C GLY A 102 -12.43 -3.48 -0.84
N GLU A 103 -11.19 -3.35 -1.31
CA GLU A 103 -10.67 -4.09 -2.47
C GLU A 103 -9.66 -5.17 -2.10
N SER A 104 -9.64 -5.61 -0.83
CA SER A 104 -8.64 -6.55 -0.32
C SER A 104 -7.20 -6.08 -0.56
N ALA A 105 -6.97 -4.76 -0.56
CA ALA A 105 -5.62 -4.23 -0.70
C ALA A 105 -4.78 -4.74 0.47
N ARG A 106 -3.59 -5.26 0.19
CA ARG A 106 -2.70 -5.73 1.25
C ARG A 106 -2.09 -4.52 1.95
N PRO A 107 -2.14 -4.40 3.28
CA PRO A 107 -1.37 -3.38 3.99
C PRO A 107 0.13 -3.63 3.78
N VAL A 108 0.89 -2.57 3.52
CA VAL A 108 2.33 -2.66 3.28
C VAL A 108 3.07 -1.73 4.23
N THR A 109 4.08 -2.24 4.91
CA THR A 109 4.90 -1.42 5.82
C THR A 109 5.75 -0.46 5.01
N VAL A 110 5.53 0.84 5.18
CA VAL A 110 6.13 1.88 4.33
C VAL A 110 7.65 1.81 4.35
N HIS A 111 8.25 1.82 5.54
CA HIS A 111 9.71 1.94 5.65
C HIS A 111 10.43 0.74 5.01
N GLY A 112 10.07 -0.49 5.41
CA GLY A 112 10.70 -1.69 4.87
C GLY A 112 10.45 -1.86 3.38
N GLN A 113 9.23 -1.58 2.93
CA GLN A 113 8.89 -1.73 1.50
C GLN A 113 9.66 -0.75 0.62
N MET A 114 9.79 0.52 1.03
CA MET A 114 10.52 1.51 0.23
C MET A 114 11.97 1.11 -0.01
N ILE A 115 12.61 0.52 1.00
CA ILE A 115 13.99 0.02 0.89
C ILE A 115 14.04 -1.16 -0.08
N CYS A 116 13.15 -2.14 0.07
CA CYS A 116 13.09 -3.31 -0.82
C CYS A 116 12.76 -2.94 -2.27
N ASP A 117 11.82 -2.02 -2.49
CA ASP A 117 11.45 -1.56 -3.83
C ASP A 117 12.63 -0.84 -4.50
N MET A 118 13.35 0.02 -3.78
CA MET A 118 14.55 0.66 -4.30
C MET A 118 15.66 -0.35 -4.59
N ALA A 119 15.91 -1.29 -3.67
CA ALA A 119 16.90 -2.35 -3.87
C ALA A 119 16.57 -3.18 -5.13
N THR A 120 15.30 -3.50 -5.35
CA THR A 120 14.85 -4.26 -6.52
C THR A 120 15.08 -3.49 -7.82
N VAL A 121 14.84 -2.16 -7.82
CA VAL A 121 15.16 -1.29 -8.96
C VAL A 121 16.66 -1.31 -9.27
N VAL A 122 17.50 -1.18 -8.24
CA VAL A 122 18.96 -1.23 -8.39
C VAL A 122 19.39 -2.59 -8.93
N GLU A 123 18.90 -3.69 -8.37
CA GLU A 123 19.24 -5.06 -8.78
C GLU A 123 18.84 -5.34 -10.24
N ILE A 124 17.66 -4.89 -10.68
CA ILE A 124 17.25 -4.96 -12.09
C ILE A 124 18.21 -4.14 -12.97
N GLY A 125 18.59 -2.94 -12.53
CA GLY A 125 19.53 -2.07 -13.25
C GLY A 125 20.91 -2.70 -13.41
N GLU A 126 21.45 -3.28 -12.34
CA GLU A 126 22.74 -3.98 -12.36
C GLU A 126 22.72 -5.21 -13.28
N ASN A 127 21.63 -5.98 -13.28
CA ASN A 127 21.49 -7.11 -14.20
C ASN A 127 21.34 -6.65 -15.65
N LEU A 128 20.64 -5.53 -15.90
CA LEU A 128 20.55 -4.95 -17.23
C LEU A 128 21.92 -4.49 -17.74
N LEU A 129 22.71 -3.79 -16.92
CA LEU A 129 24.04 -3.30 -17.32
C LEU A 129 24.99 -4.43 -17.75
N LYS A 130 24.88 -5.62 -17.18
CA LYS A 130 25.71 -6.79 -17.54
C LYS A 130 25.42 -7.31 -18.96
N VAL A 131 24.22 -7.06 -19.49
CA VAL A 131 23.78 -7.57 -20.79
C VAL A 131 23.73 -6.50 -21.87
N LEU A 132 24.02 -5.24 -21.53
CA LEU A 132 24.13 -4.19 -22.53
C LEU A 132 25.43 -4.37 -23.33
N PRO A 133 25.40 -4.17 -24.66
CA PRO A 133 26.62 -4.14 -25.44
C PRO A 133 27.49 -2.96 -25.00
N ASP A 134 28.82 -3.16 -25.05
CA ASP A 134 29.75 -2.05 -24.84
C ASP A 134 29.46 -0.93 -25.86
N PRO A 135 29.49 0.34 -25.42
CA PRO A 135 29.18 1.50 -26.25
C PRO A 135 30.17 1.73 -27.41
#